data_AF-E4SGZ0-F1
#
_entry.id   AF-E4SGZ0-F1
#
_cell.length_a   1.000
_cell.length_b   1.000
_cell.length_c   1.000
_cell.angle_alpha   90.00
_cell.angle_beta   90.00
_cell.angle_gamma   90.00
#
_symmetry.space_group_name_H-M   'P 1'
#
loop_
_entity.id
_entity.type
_entity.pdbx_description
1 polymer ?
#
loop_
_entity_poly.entity_id
_entity_poly.type
_entity_poly.pdbx_seq_one_letter_code
_entity_poly.pdbx_strand_id
1 'polypeptide(L)'
;MNGLFKKLSKKLTIISLIVIIVFLLTSSLSIYAGVMMQGFYWDVPAGGTWWNTLASKAYELKYMVGGSYGINRIWFPPAYKGQGGAYSMGYDPHDYYDLGQYYQDGTTETRFGSQSELKNAISKYKSYGISVTEDIVLNHRSGGKSEYNPKTGTNTWTDFTNTASGMCQWHWDAFHPNNYCSGDEGTFAGFPDVCYTSGPAYNDMKAWMNWLKSSTNAGFDSWRYDYVKGYGYWVVKDFNAATSPTFSVGEYWDANTSTLDWWANSSGSSVFDFALYYTLRDICNNTSGSGYLPNVFDYSKSYAAKNPFKAVTFVANHDTDEIVNDKMMAYAFILTYQGYPCIFWKDYYDYGLATGGGASPGGWGNGIKQLVWCREKLAAGAPNIEILKSNDGDIIIYGSKGYSTSSPGYIVVINDHPSQWKGAWVQTSNSYLKGKTLKAYAWSSTVSGQNVQPQNKYCDANGWVEVWAPPRGYAVYSVDGL
;
A
#
# COMPACT_ATOMS: atom_id res chain seq x y z
N MET A 1 22.53 16.08 -58.12
CA MET A 1 22.36 15.45 -56.78
C MET A 1 21.17 16.01 -55.97
N ASN A 2 20.10 16.52 -56.60
CA ASN A 2 18.97 17.16 -55.89
C ASN A 2 17.67 16.31 -55.86
N GLY A 3 17.75 15.00 -56.08
CA GLY A 3 16.58 14.10 -56.17
C GLY A 3 16.45 13.05 -55.07
N LEU A 4 17.51 12.76 -54.29
CA LEU A 4 17.51 11.65 -53.33
C LEU A 4 17.21 12.06 -51.88
N PHE A 5 17.42 13.32 -51.49
CA PHE A 5 17.25 13.77 -50.10
C PHE A 5 15.80 14.12 -49.69
N LYS A 6 14.88 14.29 -50.65
CA LYS A 6 13.47 14.64 -50.34
C LYS A 6 12.56 13.43 -50.08
N LYS A 7 13.01 12.19 -50.39
CA LYS A 7 12.24 10.96 -50.13
C LYS A 7 12.57 10.27 -48.81
N LEU A 8 13.71 10.57 -48.18
CA LEU A 8 14.07 10.00 -46.87
C LEU A 8 13.45 10.75 -45.67
N SER A 9 13.12 12.04 -45.79
CA SER A 9 12.64 12.82 -44.64
C SER A 9 11.17 12.59 -44.27
N LYS A 10 10.33 12.07 -45.18
CA LYS A 10 8.92 11.74 -44.89
C LYS A 10 8.70 10.32 -44.34
N LYS A 11 9.62 9.38 -44.59
CA LYS A 11 9.52 8.01 -44.03
C LYS A 11 10.05 7.93 -42.59
N LEU A 12 11.04 8.75 -42.23
CA LEU A 12 11.52 8.83 -40.84
C LEU A 12 10.51 9.50 -39.90
N THR A 13 9.65 10.39 -40.38
CA THR A 13 8.64 11.05 -39.54
C THR A 13 7.48 10.13 -39.20
N ILE A 14 7.00 9.31 -40.15
CA ILE A 14 5.87 8.40 -39.92
C ILE A 14 6.26 7.21 -39.04
N ILE A 15 7.46 6.64 -39.19
CA ILE A 15 7.92 5.54 -38.34
C ILE A 15 8.15 6.03 -36.91
N SER A 16 8.75 7.21 -36.72
CA SER A 16 8.89 7.81 -35.38
C SER A 16 7.55 8.21 -34.76
N LEU A 17 6.59 8.70 -35.55
CA LEU A 17 5.24 9.01 -35.06
C LEU A 17 4.47 7.73 -34.68
N ILE A 18 4.61 6.65 -35.46
CA ILE A 18 3.99 5.35 -35.15
C ILE A 18 4.66 4.71 -33.94
N VAL A 19 5.99 4.81 -33.78
CA VAL A 19 6.68 4.33 -32.57
C VAL A 19 6.27 5.14 -31.35
N ILE A 20 6.14 6.47 -31.45
CA ILE A 20 5.66 7.33 -30.36
C ILE A 20 4.17 7.06 -30.04
N ILE A 21 3.32 6.86 -31.05
CA ILE A 21 1.90 6.54 -30.88
C ILE A 21 1.72 5.11 -30.34
N VAL A 22 2.54 4.14 -30.75
CA VAL A 22 2.54 2.77 -30.20
C VAL A 22 3.09 2.78 -28.77
N PHE A 23 4.09 3.59 -28.43
CA PHE A 23 4.54 3.79 -27.04
C PHE A 23 3.47 4.48 -26.18
N LEU A 24 2.77 5.49 -26.72
CA LEU A 24 1.65 6.18 -26.05
C LEU A 24 0.39 5.30 -25.94
N LEU A 25 0.20 4.33 -26.84
CA LEU A 25 -0.93 3.38 -26.81
C LEU A 25 -0.66 2.10 -26.01
N THR A 26 0.58 1.86 -25.54
CA THR A 26 0.95 0.65 -24.79
C THR A 26 1.41 0.87 -23.36
N SER A 27 1.30 2.10 -22.84
CA SER A 27 1.57 2.34 -21.41
C SER A 27 0.67 3.42 -20.81
N SER A 28 -0.64 3.16 -20.78
CA SER A 28 -1.46 3.62 -19.65
C SER A 28 -1.68 2.45 -18.69
N LEU A 29 -0.61 1.72 -18.36
CA LEU A 29 -0.59 0.99 -17.10
C LEU A 29 -0.79 2.06 -16.03
N SER A 30 -1.95 2.03 -15.40
CA SER A 30 -2.23 2.87 -14.24
C SER A 30 -1.05 2.75 -13.29
N ILE A 31 -0.50 3.88 -12.82
CA ILE A 31 0.52 3.91 -11.77
C ILE A 31 0.04 3.24 -10.46
N TYR A 32 -1.24 2.85 -10.40
CA TYR A 32 -1.92 2.15 -9.32
C TYR A 32 -2.30 0.70 -9.65
N ALA A 33 -1.82 0.14 -10.77
CA ALA A 33 -1.92 -1.29 -11.03
C ALA A 33 -0.91 -2.04 -10.14
N GLY A 34 -1.33 -3.17 -9.56
CA GLY A 34 -0.48 -4.02 -8.75
C GLY A 34 -0.96 -4.18 -7.30
N VAL A 35 -0.02 -4.60 -6.45
CA VAL A 35 -0.20 -4.83 -5.01
C VAL A 35 1.01 -4.34 -4.23
N MET A 36 0.77 -3.55 -3.18
CA MET A 36 1.77 -3.13 -2.20
C MET A 36 1.83 -4.14 -1.05
N MET A 37 2.97 -4.26 -0.37
CA MET A 37 3.08 -4.91 0.94
C MET A 37 3.75 -3.97 1.95
N GLN A 38 3.18 -3.83 3.14
CA GLN A 38 3.90 -3.33 4.30
C GLN A 38 4.83 -4.44 4.81
N GLY A 39 6.14 -4.22 4.75
CA GLY A 39 7.19 -5.21 5.00
C GLY A 39 7.58 -5.40 6.47
N PHE A 40 6.73 -5.01 7.42
CA PHE A 40 7.03 -5.07 8.85
C PHE A 40 5.73 -5.03 9.67
N TYR A 41 5.87 -5.27 10.97
CA TYR A 41 4.87 -5.04 12.01
C TYR A 41 5.57 -4.43 13.24
N TRP A 42 4.81 -4.04 14.28
CA TRP A 42 5.40 -3.33 15.41
C TRP A 42 6.55 -4.08 16.10
N ASP A 43 6.37 -5.38 16.36
CA ASP A 43 7.35 -6.17 17.12
C ASP A 43 8.23 -7.09 16.26
N VAL A 44 8.65 -6.66 15.05
CA VAL A 44 9.59 -7.49 14.26
C VAL A 44 10.82 -7.84 15.09
N PRO A 45 11.43 -9.04 14.96
CA PRO A 45 12.54 -9.44 15.80
C PRO A 45 13.65 -8.38 15.84
N ALA A 46 14.01 -7.96 17.05
CA ALA A 46 15.18 -7.10 17.26
C ALA A 46 16.48 -7.89 16.96
N GLY A 47 17.60 -7.18 16.86
CA GLY A 47 18.91 -7.79 16.66
C GLY A 47 19.45 -7.70 15.22
N GLY A 48 18.93 -6.77 14.41
CA GLY A 48 19.58 -6.38 13.15
C GLY A 48 19.34 -7.33 11.97
N THR A 49 18.43 -8.32 12.11
CA THR A 49 18.27 -9.35 11.07
C THR A 49 17.17 -9.08 10.06
N TRP A 50 16.37 -8.03 10.26
CA TRP A 50 15.15 -7.81 9.47
C TRP A 50 15.42 -7.50 8.00
N TRP A 51 16.47 -6.74 7.68
CA TRP A 51 16.89 -6.51 6.29
C TRP A 51 17.22 -7.80 5.56
N ASN A 52 17.87 -8.76 6.23
CA ASN A 52 18.14 -10.08 5.66
C ASN A 52 16.86 -10.90 5.47
N THR A 53 15.92 -10.82 6.41
CA THR A 53 14.58 -11.41 6.27
C THR A 53 13.89 -10.87 5.01
N LEU A 54 13.81 -9.55 4.85
CA LEU A 54 13.24 -8.93 3.65
C LEU A 54 13.95 -9.36 2.37
N ALA A 55 15.29 -9.32 2.35
CA ALA A 55 16.09 -9.73 1.20
C ALA A 55 15.78 -11.18 0.76
N SER A 56 15.58 -12.08 1.72
CA SER A 56 15.26 -13.50 1.44
C SER A 56 13.90 -13.71 0.78
N LYS A 57 12.97 -12.76 0.93
CA LYS A 57 11.59 -12.86 0.45
C LYS A 57 11.32 -12.20 -0.89
N ALA A 58 12.26 -11.41 -1.42
CA ALA A 58 12.04 -10.63 -2.64
C ALA A 58 11.57 -11.49 -3.85
N TYR A 59 12.18 -12.65 -4.08
CA TYR A 59 11.76 -13.57 -5.15
C TYR A 59 10.36 -14.14 -4.90
N GLU A 60 10.11 -14.64 -3.69
CA GLU A 60 8.81 -15.21 -3.31
C GLU A 60 7.69 -14.19 -3.48
N LEU A 61 7.91 -12.95 -3.03
CA LEU A 61 6.91 -11.88 -3.08
C LEU A 61 6.69 -11.36 -4.51
N LYS A 62 7.69 -11.40 -5.40
CA LYS A 62 7.48 -11.09 -6.83
C LYS A 62 6.65 -12.14 -7.54
N TYR A 63 6.85 -13.41 -7.19
CA TYR A 63 6.31 -14.57 -7.90
C TYR A 63 5.38 -15.39 -7.01
N MET A 64 4.56 -14.74 -6.18
CA MET A 64 3.71 -15.35 -5.15
C MET A 64 2.88 -16.54 -5.65
N VAL A 65 2.47 -16.48 -6.92
CA VAL A 65 1.56 -17.42 -7.59
C VAL A 65 2.02 -17.81 -9.01
N GLY A 66 3.31 -17.61 -9.32
CA GLY A 66 3.86 -17.83 -10.66
C GLY A 66 3.49 -16.72 -11.66
N GLY A 67 3.91 -16.87 -12.92
CA GLY A 67 3.48 -15.99 -14.03
C GLY A 67 3.85 -14.50 -13.92
N SER A 68 4.86 -14.15 -13.12
CA SER A 68 5.25 -12.76 -12.77
C SER A 68 4.23 -11.99 -11.91
N TYR A 69 3.32 -12.70 -11.23
CA TYR A 69 2.29 -12.14 -10.37
C TYR A 69 2.69 -12.17 -8.89
N GLY A 70 2.53 -11.03 -8.23
CA GLY A 70 2.93 -10.82 -6.84
C GLY A 70 2.84 -9.34 -6.50
N ILE A 71 3.63 -8.90 -5.52
CA ILE A 71 3.72 -7.46 -5.21
C ILE A 71 4.55 -6.74 -6.28
N ASN A 72 4.22 -5.47 -6.49
CA ASN A 72 5.05 -4.55 -7.28
C ASN A 72 5.69 -3.45 -6.42
N ARG A 73 5.35 -3.38 -5.13
CA ARG A 73 5.92 -2.41 -4.19
C ARG A 73 5.99 -3.00 -2.78
N ILE A 74 7.04 -2.66 -2.05
CA ILE A 74 7.15 -2.97 -0.63
C ILE A 74 7.51 -1.70 0.16
N TRP A 75 6.82 -1.49 1.27
CA TRP A 75 7.05 -0.43 2.25
C TRP A 75 7.92 -0.96 3.39
N PHE A 76 9.13 -0.39 3.49
CA PHE A 76 10.10 -0.65 4.55
C PHE A 76 9.77 0.21 5.78
N PRO A 77 10.03 -0.27 7.01
CA PRO A 77 9.98 0.59 8.18
C PRO A 77 11.06 1.69 8.07
N PRO A 78 10.98 2.76 8.88
CA PRO A 78 11.97 3.83 8.84
C PRO A 78 13.39 3.28 9.05
N ALA A 79 14.28 3.55 8.10
CA ALA A 79 15.56 2.84 8.01
C ALA A 79 16.72 3.50 8.77
N TYR A 80 16.46 4.66 9.38
CA TYR A 80 17.43 5.51 10.07
C TYR A 80 17.44 5.29 11.59
N LYS A 81 18.48 5.80 12.26
CA LYS A 81 18.65 5.71 13.70
C LYS A 81 17.59 6.53 14.43
N GLY A 82 16.84 5.86 15.30
CA GLY A 82 15.95 6.50 16.27
C GLY A 82 16.54 6.48 17.69
N GLN A 83 16.01 7.35 18.56
CA GLN A 83 16.48 7.53 19.95
C GLN A 83 16.50 6.21 20.74
N GLY A 84 15.55 5.31 20.51
CA GLY A 84 15.49 3.99 21.13
C GLY A 84 16.59 3.02 20.70
N GLY A 85 17.50 3.43 19.80
CA GLY A 85 18.64 2.64 19.36
C GLY A 85 18.21 1.30 18.75
N ALA A 86 18.74 0.20 19.28
CA ALA A 86 18.45 -1.15 18.77
C ALA A 86 16.99 -1.60 18.99
N TYR A 87 16.23 -0.89 19.83
CA TYR A 87 14.83 -1.18 20.11
C TYR A 87 13.87 -0.26 19.36
N SER A 88 14.36 0.84 18.79
CA SER A 88 13.56 1.80 18.04
C SER A 88 12.91 1.14 16.82
N MET A 89 11.63 1.46 16.59
CA MET A 89 10.92 1.14 15.35
C MET A 89 11.10 2.20 14.26
N GLY A 90 11.90 3.22 14.52
CA GLY A 90 12.22 4.30 13.59
C GLY A 90 11.31 5.54 13.68
N TYR A 91 10.17 5.44 14.37
CA TYR A 91 9.22 6.55 14.60
C TYR A 91 9.64 7.55 15.69
N ASP A 92 10.91 7.53 16.09
CA ASP A 92 11.55 8.46 17.02
C ASP A 92 12.89 8.94 16.43
N PRO A 93 12.89 9.56 15.23
CA PRO A 93 14.10 9.84 14.46
C PRO A 93 15.10 10.66 15.25
N HIS A 94 16.35 10.17 15.32
CA HIS A 94 17.47 10.92 15.90
C HIS A 94 18.44 11.40 14.83
N ASP A 95 18.94 10.51 13.97
CA ASP A 95 19.88 10.86 12.91
C ASP A 95 19.46 10.24 11.57
N TYR A 96 18.82 11.06 10.74
CA TYR A 96 18.30 10.67 9.43
C TYR A 96 19.37 10.08 8.50
N TYR A 97 20.63 10.49 8.63
CA TYR A 97 21.72 10.00 7.78
C TYR A 97 22.42 8.75 8.33
N ASP A 98 22.09 8.30 9.54
CA ASP A 98 22.57 7.05 10.11
C ASP A 98 21.60 5.91 9.80
N LEU A 99 21.82 5.19 8.69
CA LEU A 99 21.09 3.99 8.29
C LEU A 99 21.63 2.72 8.96
N GLY A 100 22.22 2.85 10.15
CA GLY A 100 22.84 1.75 10.90
C GLY A 100 24.32 1.58 10.60
N GLN A 101 25.06 2.68 10.44
CA GLN A 101 26.51 2.66 10.17
C GLN A 101 27.35 3.44 11.19
N TYR A 102 26.73 4.20 12.09
CA TYR A 102 27.43 4.91 13.16
C TYR A 102 27.02 4.39 14.53
N TYR A 103 27.98 4.34 15.47
CA TYR A 103 27.67 4.04 16.86
C TYR A 103 26.99 5.25 17.52
N GLN A 104 25.66 5.18 17.64
CA GLN A 104 24.79 6.23 18.20
C GLN A 104 23.59 5.56 18.89
N ASP A 105 23.13 6.15 20.00
CA ASP A 105 22.03 5.60 20.82
C ASP A 105 22.26 4.16 21.29
N GLY A 106 23.51 3.88 21.65
CA GLY A 106 23.91 2.58 22.20
C GLY A 106 24.04 1.45 21.18
N THR A 107 23.90 1.72 19.88
CA THR A 107 23.99 0.71 18.82
C THR A 107 24.65 1.26 17.55
N THR A 108 25.29 0.40 16.76
CA THR A 108 25.66 0.75 15.38
C THR A 108 24.48 0.54 14.45
N GLU A 109 23.95 -0.67 14.40
CA GLU A 109 22.82 -1.03 13.55
C GLU A 109 21.52 -0.44 14.09
N THR A 110 20.56 -0.19 13.19
CA THR A 110 19.17 0.02 13.61
C THR A 110 18.60 -1.30 14.13
N ARG A 111 17.36 -1.28 14.64
CA ARG A 111 16.66 -2.53 14.97
C ARG A 111 16.68 -3.54 13.82
N PHE A 112 16.62 -3.04 12.59
CA PHE A 112 16.40 -3.84 11.39
C PHE A 112 17.69 -4.34 10.74
N GLY A 113 18.83 -3.68 10.99
CA GLY A 113 20.16 -4.08 10.51
C GLY A 113 21.04 -2.90 10.09
N SER A 114 22.15 -3.23 9.43
CA SER A 114 23.12 -2.27 8.91
C SER A 114 22.71 -1.66 7.56
N GLN A 115 23.34 -0.54 7.18
CA GLN A 115 23.16 0.08 5.86
C GLN A 115 23.52 -0.87 4.71
N SER A 116 24.53 -1.74 4.90
CA SER A 116 24.94 -2.71 3.88
C SER A 116 23.85 -3.75 3.62
N GLU A 117 23.20 -4.25 4.67
CA GLU A 117 22.10 -5.20 4.56
C GLU A 117 20.85 -4.56 3.98
N LEU A 118 20.55 -3.31 4.37
CA LEU A 118 19.47 -2.52 3.76
C LEU A 118 19.67 -2.39 2.25
N LYS A 119 20.86 -1.97 1.82
CA LYS A 119 21.21 -1.85 0.38
C LYS A 119 21.08 -3.18 -0.34
N ASN A 120 21.52 -4.28 0.28
CA ASN A 120 21.33 -5.62 -0.27
C ASN A 120 19.83 -5.95 -0.44
N ALA A 121 19.01 -5.75 0.59
CA ALA A 121 17.56 -5.98 0.52
C ALA A 121 16.91 -5.17 -0.59
N ILE A 122 17.15 -3.85 -0.65
CA ILE A 122 16.64 -2.96 -1.70
C ILE A 122 17.08 -3.45 -3.08
N SER A 123 18.36 -3.80 -3.26
CA SER A 123 18.88 -4.28 -4.54
C SER A 123 18.17 -5.56 -5.01
N LYS A 124 17.80 -6.47 -4.09
CA LYS A 124 17.05 -7.69 -4.42
C LYS A 124 15.66 -7.36 -4.92
N TYR A 125 14.91 -6.51 -4.22
CA TYR A 125 13.58 -6.08 -4.69
C TYR A 125 13.65 -5.38 -6.05
N LYS A 126 14.59 -4.45 -6.23
CA LYS A 126 14.80 -3.77 -7.51
C LYS A 126 15.16 -4.72 -8.64
N SER A 127 15.96 -5.76 -8.39
CA SER A 127 16.31 -6.77 -9.40
C SER A 127 15.08 -7.55 -9.93
N TYR A 128 13.99 -7.58 -9.15
CA TYR A 128 12.72 -8.20 -9.53
C TYR A 128 11.67 -7.17 -10.01
N GLY A 129 12.07 -5.91 -10.19
CA GLY A 129 11.18 -4.83 -10.59
C GLY A 129 10.16 -4.46 -9.52
N ILE A 130 10.46 -4.71 -8.25
CA ILE A 130 9.65 -4.27 -7.11
C ILE A 130 10.19 -2.91 -6.65
N SER A 131 9.31 -1.92 -6.62
CA SER A 131 9.58 -0.59 -6.10
C SER A 131 9.72 -0.62 -4.57
N VAL A 132 10.59 0.21 -4.00
CA VAL A 132 10.89 0.22 -2.57
C VAL A 132 10.51 1.56 -1.95
N THR A 133 9.64 1.50 -0.96
CA THR A 133 9.07 2.65 -0.27
C THR A 133 9.72 2.82 1.09
N GLU A 134 10.32 3.98 1.34
CA GLU A 134 10.82 4.36 2.67
C GLU A 134 9.72 5.03 3.48
N ASP A 135 9.72 4.78 4.80
CA ASP A 135 8.88 5.47 5.75
C ASP A 135 9.53 6.79 6.22
N ILE A 136 8.89 7.91 5.90
CA ILE A 136 9.39 9.26 6.10
C ILE A 136 8.66 9.88 7.29
N VAL A 137 9.36 9.96 8.42
CA VAL A 137 8.92 10.59 9.65
C VAL A 137 9.44 12.03 9.67
N LEU A 138 8.54 12.99 9.47
CA LEU A 138 8.89 14.42 9.34
C LEU A 138 8.42 15.26 10.51
N ASN A 139 7.38 14.84 11.22
CA ASN A 139 6.72 15.70 12.21
C ASN A 139 7.67 16.15 13.31
N HIS A 140 8.45 15.24 13.86
CA HIS A 140 9.19 15.46 15.09
C HIS A 140 10.61 14.89 14.97
N ARG A 141 11.42 15.18 15.98
CA ARG A 141 12.73 14.56 16.16
C ARG A 141 12.96 14.22 17.63
N SER A 142 13.70 13.16 17.91
CA SER A 142 13.92 12.62 19.25
C SER A 142 15.40 12.33 19.48
N GLY A 143 15.87 12.35 20.74
CA GLY A 143 17.28 12.07 21.10
C GLY A 143 18.19 13.29 21.27
N GLY A 144 17.67 14.49 21.00
CA GLY A 144 18.39 15.75 21.16
C GLY A 144 18.82 16.00 22.60
N LYS A 145 19.91 16.75 22.80
CA LYS A 145 20.36 17.18 24.13
C LYS A 145 19.57 18.38 24.61
N SER A 146 19.60 18.58 25.93
CA SER A 146 18.97 19.73 26.57
C SER A 146 19.77 20.99 26.24
N GLU A 147 19.10 21.99 25.66
CA GLU A 147 19.62 23.33 25.45
C GLU A 147 18.59 24.37 25.88
N TYR A 148 19.03 25.60 26.14
CA TYR A 148 18.11 26.69 26.46
C TYR A 148 17.41 27.19 25.20
N ASN A 149 16.08 27.22 25.20
CA ASN A 149 15.28 27.80 24.14
C ASN A 149 14.82 29.21 24.54
N PRO A 150 15.36 30.28 23.91
CA PRO A 150 14.97 31.65 24.21
C PRO A 150 13.49 31.95 23.96
N LYS A 151 12.84 31.18 23.09
CA LYS A 151 11.42 31.38 22.74
C LYS A 151 10.49 30.88 23.83
N THR A 152 10.81 29.77 24.48
CA THR A 152 10.00 29.22 25.58
C THR A 152 10.44 29.76 26.95
N GLY A 153 11.67 30.27 27.06
CA GLY A 153 12.27 30.67 28.33
C GLY A 153 12.67 29.49 29.22
N THR A 154 12.71 28.29 28.64
CA THR A 154 13.01 27.02 29.32
C THR A 154 13.94 26.17 28.47
N ASN A 155 14.49 25.10 29.04
CA ASN A 155 15.27 24.16 28.25
C ASN A 155 14.37 23.22 27.43
N THR A 156 14.79 22.93 26.20
CA THR A 156 14.17 21.96 25.28
C THR A 156 15.19 20.92 24.84
N TRP A 157 14.72 19.74 24.41
CA TRP A 157 15.56 18.63 23.94
C TRP A 157 15.85 18.74 22.44
N THR A 158 16.37 19.89 22.02
CA THR A 158 16.47 20.30 20.61
C THR A 158 17.89 20.42 20.08
N ASP A 159 18.90 20.13 20.90
CA ASP A 159 20.30 20.17 20.47
C ASP A 159 20.67 18.86 19.76
N PHE A 160 20.71 18.92 18.43
CA PHE A 160 21.13 17.84 17.53
C PHE A 160 22.49 18.15 16.87
N THR A 161 23.32 19.01 17.47
CA THR A 161 24.61 19.40 16.86
C THR A 161 25.65 18.28 16.81
N ASN A 162 25.49 17.25 17.65
CA ASN A 162 26.45 16.16 17.77
C ASN A 162 25.89 14.83 17.22
N THR A 163 25.12 14.91 16.13
CA THR A 163 24.74 13.72 15.35
C THR A 163 25.98 13.01 14.84
N ALA A 164 25.98 11.67 14.85
CA ALA A 164 27.15 10.89 14.49
C ALA A 164 27.45 10.98 12.98
N SER A 165 26.42 11.22 12.15
CA SER A 165 26.58 11.52 10.73
C SER A 165 27.19 12.89 10.45
N GLY A 166 27.13 13.83 11.40
CA GLY A 166 27.44 15.24 11.21
C GLY A 166 26.44 15.99 10.33
N MET A 167 25.30 15.38 9.98
CA MET A 167 24.26 15.95 9.14
C MET A 167 23.04 16.36 9.98
N CYS A 168 22.22 17.26 9.42
CA CYS A 168 21.03 17.80 10.09
C CYS A 168 21.33 18.29 11.51
N GLN A 169 22.39 19.09 11.68
CA GLN A 169 22.78 19.68 12.96
C GLN A 169 21.84 20.83 13.29
N TRP A 170 20.79 20.52 14.05
CA TRP A 170 19.69 21.44 14.35
C TRP A 170 19.75 21.91 15.81
N HIS A 171 19.20 23.09 16.04
CA HIS A 171 18.95 23.70 17.35
C HIS A 171 17.46 24.00 17.50
N TRP A 172 17.08 24.56 18.65
CA TRP A 172 15.74 25.00 19.02
C TRP A 172 15.02 25.81 17.94
N ASP A 173 15.74 26.55 17.10
CA ASP A 173 15.16 27.39 16.03
C ASP A 173 14.72 26.59 14.80
N ALA A 174 15.06 25.30 14.70
CA ALA A 174 14.49 24.36 13.73
C ALA A 174 13.15 23.74 14.20
N PHE A 175 12.71 24.02 15.43
CA PHE A 175 11.54 23.38 16.05
C PHE A 175 10.51 24.42 16.51
N HIS A 176 9.26 24.00 16.68
CA HIS A 176 8.22 24.81 17.29
C HIS A 176 8.33 24.82 18.83
N PRO A 177 8.05 25.97 19.49
CA PRO A 177 7.97 27.30 18.91
C PRO A 177 9.38 27.88 18.68
N ASN A 178 9.53 28.66 17.59
CA ASN A 178 10.71 29.48 17.34
C ASN A 178 10.34 30.95 17.04
N ASN A 179 11.25 31.69 16.43
CA ASN A 179 11.04 33.11 16.10
C ASN A 179 10.00 33.37 15.00
N TYR A 180 9.70 32.38 14.15
CA TYR A 180 8.88 32.53 12.94
C TYR A 180 7.54 31.78 13.03
N CYS A 181 7.51 30.65 13.72
CA CYS A 181 6.37 29.74 13.79
C CYS A 181 6.17 29.30 15.26
N SER A 182 4.94 29.35 15.75
CA SER A 182 4.60 28.90 17.11
C SER A 182 4.18 27.44 17.19
N GLY A 183 3.82 26.84 16.06
CA GLY A 183 3.28 25.50 15.91
C GLY A 183 2.61 25.36 14.55
N ASP A 184 2.22 24.14 14.20
CA ASP A 184 1.53 23.79 12.97
C ASP A 184 0.35 22.85 13.27
N GLU A 185 0.04 21.89 12.38
CA GLU A 185 -1.15 21.06 12.46
C GLU A 185 -1.18 20.08 13.65
N GLY A 186 -0.02 19.66 14.20
CA GLY A 186 -0.01 18.76 15.35
C GLY A 186 1.37 18.40 15.88
N THR A 187 1.41 17.87 17.09
CA THR A 187 2.65 17.42 17.74
C THR A 187 2.52 15.96 18.17
N PHE A 188 3.63 15.25 18.30
CA PHE A 188 3.63 13.82 18.60
C PHE A 188 4.48 13.48 19.83
N ALA A 189 3.89 12.72 20.76
CA ALA A 189 4.55 12.11 21.93
C ALA A 189 5.43 13.04 22.80
N GLY A 190 5.20 14.36 22.76
CA GLY A 190 6.01 15.34 23.48
C GLY A 190 7.42 15.52 22.91
N PHE A 191 7.70 14.97 21.73
CA PHE A 191 8.96 15.19 21.03
C PHE A 191 9.02 16.61 20.44
N PRO A 192 10.23 17.18 20.29
CA PRO A 192 10.45 18.40 19.52
C PRO A 192 9.77 18.34 18.14
N ASP A 193 8.87 19.29 17.94
CA ASP A 193 8.05 19.39 16.74
C ASP A 193 8.77 20.23 15.67
N VAL A 194 8.97 19.69 14.47
CA VAL A 194 9.87 20.27 13.46
C VAL A 194 9.18 21.41 12.72
N CYS A 195 9.80 22.58 12.66
CA CYS A 195 9.27 23.68 11.85
C CYS A 195 9.83 23.65 10.43
N TYR A 196 8.96 23.46 9.44
CA TYR A 196 9.32 23.50 8.01
C TYR A 196 9.18 24.89 7.37
N THR A 197 8.54 25.84 8.06
CA THR A 197 8.37 27.21 7.53
C THR A 197 9.61 28.08 7.71
N SER A 198 10.54 27.67 8.58
CA SER A 198 11.75 28.41 8.91
C SER A 198 12.86 27.45 9.38
N GLY A 199 14.11 27.91 9.34
CA GLY A 199 15.25 27.11 9.77
C GLY A 199 15.75 26.09 8.72
N PRO A 200 16.73 25.26 9.10
CA PRO A 200 17.43 24.36 8.16
C PRO A 200 16.59 23.15 7.72
N ALA A 201 15.60 22.73 8.51
CA ALA A 201 14.87 21.47 8.32
C ALA A 201 14.24 21.32 6.92
N TYR A 202 13.69 22.39 6.35
CA TYR A 202 13.07 22.35 5.03
C TYR A 202 14.02 21.95 3.89
N ASN A 203 15.25 22.47 3.91
CA ASN A 203 16.24 22.16 2.87
C ASN A 203 16.95 20.84 3.18
N ASP A 204 17.26 20.59 4.45
CA ASP A 204 17.96 19.39 4.89
C ASP A 204 17.14 18.13 4.60
N MET A 205 15.83 18.14 4.85
CA MET A 205 15.00 16.97 4.59
C MET A 205 14.87 16.67 3.08
N LYS A 206 14.80 17.70 2.22
CA LYS A 206 14.85 17.51 0.77
C LYS A 206 16.19 16.92 0.30
N ALA A 207 17.29 17.36 0.90
CA ALA A 207 18.62 16.83 0.61
C ALA A 207 18.74 15.37 1.05
N TRP A 208 18.25 15.06 2.24
CA TRP A 208 18.24 13.71 2.80
C TRP A 208 17.40 12.73 1.97
N MET A 209 16.19 13.12 1.58
CA MET A 209 15.34 12.27 0.76
C MET A 209 15.95 12.01 -0.62
N ASN A 210 16.63 13.00 -1.23
CA ASN A 210 17.41 12.76 -2.46
C ASN A 210 18.65 11.88 -2.21
N TRP A 211 19.29 12.01 -1.06
CA TRP A 211 20.39 11.13 -0.65
C TRP A 211 19.92 9.67 -0.51
N LEU A 212 18.74 9.41 0.08
CA LEU A 212 18.14 8.08 0.18
C LEU A 212 17.87 7.43 -1.19
N LYS A 213 17.53 8.24 -2.20
CA LYS A 213 17.28 7.73 -3.57
C LYS A 213 18.53 7.19 -4.26
N SER A 214 19.73 7.63 -3.85
CA SER A 214 20.97 7.14 -4.43
C SER A 214 21.21 5.69 -4.05
N SER A 215 21.50 4.83 -5.03
CA SER A 215 21.91 3.43 -4.80
C SER A 215 23.24 3.31 -4.04
N THR A 216 24.02 4.39 -3.96
CA THR A 216 25.22 4.43 -3.10
C THR A 216 24.87 4.38 -1.62
N ASN A 217 23.68 4.87 -1.24
CA ASN A 217 23.27 5.10 0.15
C ASN A 217 22.19 4.11 0.61
N ALA A 218 21.13 3.98 -0.19
CA ALA A 218 20.06 3.01 0.04
C ALA A 218 19.45 2.59 -1.31
N GLY A 219 18.91 3.57 -2.04
CA GLY A 219 18.28 3.37 -3.33
C GLY A 219 16.77 3.31 -3.25
N PHE A 220 16.11 4.04 -2.35
CA PHE A 220 14.65 4.12 -2.34
C PHE A 220 14.11 4.87 -3.56
N ASP A 221 12.85 4.66 -3.91
CA ASP A 221 12.22 5.33 -5.07
C ASP A 221 10.79 5.80 -4.83
N SER A 222 10.28 5.65 -3.60
CA SER A 222 8.92 6.05 -3.22
C SER A 222 8.83 6.31 -1.71
N TRP A 223 7.80 7.03 -1.28
CA TRP A 223 7.67 7.52 0.10
C TRP A 223 6.33 7.12 0.73
N ARG A 224 6.36 6.65 1.98
CA ARG A 224 5.22 6.68 2.89
C ARG A 224 5.47 7.82 3.86
N TYR A 225 4.57 8.79 3.94
CA TYR A 225 4.67 9.90 4.87
C TYR A 225 3.91 9.57 6.16
N ASP A 226 4.64 9.59 7.27
CA ASP A 226 4.13 9.35 8.61
C ASP A 226 3.35 10.54 9.16
N TYR A 227 2.30 10.26 9.95
CA TYR A 227 1.58 11.25 10.76
C TYR A 227 1.31 12.58 10.03
N VAL A 228 0.77 12.53 8.81
CA VAL A 228 0.61 13.71 7.94
C VAL A 228 -0.49 14.68 8.38
N LYS A 229 -1.11 14.40 9.53
CA LYS A 229 -1.96 15.34 10.27
C LYS A 229 -1.17 16.27 11.18
N GLY A 230 0.10 15.99 11.40
CA GLY A 230 0.96 16.78 12.27
C GLY A 230 1.64 17.95 11.58
N TYR A 231 1.69 17.97 10.25
CA TYR A 231 2.31 19.07 9.51
C TYR A 231 1.59 19.34 8.18
N GLY A 232 1.83 20.52 7.61
CA GLY A 232 1.06 21.00 6.47
C GLY A 232 1.23 20.15 5.22
N TYR A 233 0.12 19.94 4.50
CA TYR A 233 0.11 19.18 3.23
C TYR A 233 1.11 19.71 2.20
N TRP A 234 1.45 21.00 2.28
CA TRP A 234 2.40 21.67 1.39
C TRP A 234 3.83 21.16 1.57
N VAL A 235 4.20 20.68 2.78
CA VAL A 235 5.51 20.03 3.02
C VAL A 235 5.63 18.79 2.14
N VAL A 236 4.61 17.92 2.15
CA VAL A 236 4.56 16.72 1.29
C VAL A 236 4.61 17.11 -0.18
N LYS A 237 3.83 18.11 -0.59
CA LYS A 237 3.80 18.58 -1.98
C LYS A 237 5.17 19.05 -2.45
N ASP A 238 5.82 19.89 -1.67
CA ASP A 238 7.13 20.47 -1.98
C ASP A 238 8.25 19.42 -1.96
N PHE A 239 8.17 18.45 -1.04
CA PHE A 239 9.17 17.39 -0.91
C PHE A 239 9.03 16.37 -2.04
N ASN A 240 7.79 16.03 -2.44
CA ASN A 240 7.55 15.27 -3.66
C ASN A 240 8.09 16.00 -4.89
N ALA A 241 7.85 17.32 -5.02
CA ALA A 241 8.37 18.11 -6.13
C ALA A 241 9.92 18.13 -6.16
N ALA A 242 10.56 18.22 -5.00
CA ALA A 242 12.01 18.25 -4.86
C ALA A 242 12.69 16.89 -5.08
N THR A 243 11.96 15.79 -4.87
CA THR A 243 12.55 14.44 -4.88
C THR A 243 12.05 13.58 -6.02
N SER A 244 10.92 13.92 -6.66
CA SER A 244 10.29 13.15 -7.74
C SER A 244 10.21 11.64 -7.45
N PRO A 245 9.46 11.19 -6.41
CA PRO A 245 9.27 9.77 -6.16
C PRO A 245 8.42 9.14 -7.27
N THR A 246 8.58 7.83 -7.48
CA THR A 246 7.72 7.04 -8.38
C THR A 246 6.29 6.91 -7.84
N PHE A 247 6.12 7.04 -6.52
CA PHE A 247 4.87 6.95 -5.81
C PHE A 247 5.02 7.56 -4.41
N SER A 248 3.95 8.15 -3.88
CA SER A 248 3.87 8.52 -2.47
C SER A 248 2.48 8.33 -1.89
N VAL A 249 2.43 7.97 -0.60
CA VAL A 249 1.21 7.80 0.19
C VAL A 249 1.37 8.46 1.55
N GLY A 250 0.35 9.14 2.06
CA GLY A 250 0.33 9.66 3.42
C GLY A 250 -0.57 8.87 4.36
N GLU A 251 -0.17 8.82 5.62
CA GLU A 251 -1.01 8.40 6.74
C GLU A 251 -1.84 9.58 7.26
N TYR A 252 -2.85 9.99 6.49
CA TYR A 252 -3.87 10.90 7.02
C TYR A 252 -4.92 10.08 7.76
N TRP A 253 -4.69 9.83 9.04
CA TRP A 253 -5.54 8.93 9.83
C TRP A 253 -6.91 9.54 10.13
N ASP A 254 -7.88 9.34 9.23
CA ASP A 254 -9.26 9.82 9.38
C ASP A 254 -10.26 8.92 8.67
N ALA A 255 -11.44 8.71 9.25
CA ALA A 255 -12.53 7.97 8.63
C ALA A 255 -13.33 8.83 7.63
N ASN A 256 -13.16 10.15 7.62
CA ASN A 256 -13.90 11.06 6.77
C ASN A 256 -13.30 11.11 5.36
N THR A 257 -14.03 10.56 4.38
CA THR A 257 -13.54 10.51 2.99
C THR A 257 -13.40 11.88 2.34
N SER A 258 -13.99 12.95 2.88
CA SER A 258 -13.80 14.32 2.37
C SER A 258 -12.49 14.95 2.85
N THR A 259 -12.06 14.68 4.08
CA THR A 259 -10.75 15.14 4.55
C THR A 259 -9.63 14.35 3.89
N LEU A 260 -9.80 13.03 3.72
CA LEU A 260 -8.89 12.19 2.92
C LEU A 260 -8.74 12.73 1.50
N ASP A 261 -9.85 13.03 0.82
CA ASP A 261 -9.83 13.53 -0.55
C ASP A 261 -9.19 14.92 -0.67
N TRP A 262 -9.52 15.83 0.26
CA TRP A 262 -8.90 17.14 0.32
C TRP A 262 -7.39 17.03 0.49
N TRP A 263 -6.92 16.22 1.45
CA TRP A 263 -5.50 16.08 1.74
C TRP A 263 -4.74 15.43 0.58
N ALA A 264 -5.26 14.35 0.00
CA ALA A 264 -4.65 13.65 -1.13
C ALA A 264 -4.52 14.56 -2.37
N ASN A 265 -5.54 15.35 -2.67
CA ASN A 265 -5.50 16.31 -3.78
C ASN A 265 -4.58 17.50 -3.50
N SER A 266 -4.56 18.00 -2.26
CA SER A 266 -3.76 19.18 -1.89
C SER A 266 -2.26 18.87 -1.81
N SER A 267 -1.91 17.69 -1.30
CA SER A 267 -0.52 17.20 -1.23
C SER A 267 -0.01 16.64 -2.56
N GLY A 268 -0.91 16.18 -3.43
CA GLY A 268 -0.58 15.46 -4.66
C GLY A 268 -0.23 13.98 -4.46
N SER A 269 -0.25 13.48 -3.22
CA SER A 269 0.03 12.07 -2.87
C SER A 269 -1.23 11.21 -2.88
N SER A 270 -1.07 9.88 -2.74
CA SER A 270 -2.16 8.97 -2.34
C SER A 270 -2.34 9.03 -0.82
N VAL A 271 -3.40 8.42 -0.28
CA VAL A 271 -3.65 8.32 1.16
C VAL A 271 -4.15 6.93 1.53
N PHE A 272 -3.80 6.46 2.73
CA PHE A 272 -4.36 5.22 3.26
C PHE A 272 -5.86 5.37 3.51
N ASP A 273 -6.64 4.39 3.07
CA ASP A 273 -8.10 4.39 3.15
C ASP A 273 -8.59 3.92 4.53
N PHE A 274 -8.39 4.78 5.53
CA PHE A 274 -8.88 4.53 6.90
C PHE A 274 -10.41 4.44 6.97
N ALA A 275 -11.12 5.12 6.07
CA ALA A 275 -12.58 5.03 5.98
C ALA A 275 -13.02 3.60 5.64
N LEU A 276 -12.45 3.02 4.58
CA LEU A 276 -12.74 1.63 4.21
C LEU A 276 -12.25 0.66 5.28
N TYR A 277 -11.08 0.89 5.87
CA TYR A 277 -10.55 0.06 6.97
C TYR A 277 -11.58 -0.03 8.11
N TYR A 278 -12.09 1.09 8.62
CA TYR A 278 -13.08 1.07 9.70
C TYR A 278 -14.40 0.41 9.27
N THR A 279 -14.84 0.66 8.04
CA THR A 279 -16.04 0.00 7.48
C THR A 279 -15.87 -1.51 7.43
N LEU A 280 -14.74 -2.00 6.93
CA LEU A 280 -14.43 -3.43 6.87
C LEU A 280 -14.26 -4.03 8.26
N ARG A 281 -13.61 -3.32 9.20
CA ARG A 281 -13.46 -3.77 10.59
C ARG A 281 -14.81 -4.00 11.23
N ASP A 282 -15.73 -3.04 11.11
CA ASP A 282 -17.05 -3.12 11.74
C ASP A 282 -17.89 -4.25 11.12
N ILE A 283 -17.85 -4.42 9.80
CA ILE A 283 -18.51 -5.54 9.11
C ILE A 283 -17.90 -6.89 9.53
N CYS A 284 -16.58 -7.04 9.40
CA CYS A 284 -15.90 -8.32 9.60
C CYS A 284 -15.97 -8.77 11.06
N ASN A 285 -15.92 -7.84 12.01
CA ASN A 285 -16.03 -8.17 13.43
C ASN A 285 -17.48 -8.36 13.92
N ASN A 286 -18.48 -7.95 13.14
CA ASN A 286 -19.88 -8.22 13.46
C ASN A 286 -20.27 -9.65 13.05
N THR A 287 -20.03 -10.62 13.93
CA THR A 287 -20.33 -12.05 13.70
C THR A 287 -21.81 -12.40 13.62
N SER A 288 -22.73 -11.47 13.91
CA SER A 288 -24.16 -11.70 13.73
C SER A 288 -24.64 -11.56 12.28
N GLY A 289 -23.77 -11.05 11.38
CA GLY A 289 -24.09 -10.79 9.97
C GLY A 289 -25.01 -9.60 9.78
N SER A 290 -24.92 -8.60 10.66
CA SER A 290 -25.64 -7.33 10.52
C SER A 290 -24.69 -6.17 10.19
N GLY A 291 -23.56 -6.45 9.54
CA GLY A 291 -22.52 -5.47 9.21
C GLY A 291 -22.93 -4.50 8.10
N TYR A 292 -23.92 -4.89 7.28
CA TYR A 292 -24.41 -4.15 6.13
C TYR A 292 -23.30 -3.92 5.07
N LEU A 293 -22.97 -4.99 4.35
CA LEU A 293 -21.93 -5.01 3.31
C LEU A 293 -22.01 -3.87 2.29
N PRO A 294 -23.18 -3.38 1.83
CA PRO A 294 -23.22 -2.28 0.86
C PRO A 294 -22.49 -0.99 1.28
N ASN A 295 -22.19 -0.82 2.58
CA ASN A 295 -21.39 0.30 3.07
C ASN A 295 -20.01 0.40 2.41
N VAL A 296 -19.41 -0.70 1.93
CA VAL A 296 -18.09 -0.67 1.26
C VAL A 296 -18.12 0.04 -0.10
N PHE A 297 -19.31 0.22 -0.69
CA PHE A 297 -19.53 0.96 -1.93
C PHE A 297 -20.00 2.41 -1.71
N ASP A 298 -20.27 2.79 -0.46
CA ASP A 298 -20.66 4.15 -0.10
C ASP A 298 -19.41 5.05 -0.10
N TYR A 299 -19.38 6.06 -0.97
CA TYR A 299 -18.25 6.99 -1.09
C TYR A 299 -18.00 7.80 0.20
N SER A 300 -18.97 7.87 1.12
CA SER A 300 -18.79 8.51 2.42
C SER A 300 -18.10 7.61 3.45
N LYS A 301 -18.01 6.30 3.19
CA LYS A 301 -17.46 5.26 4.08
C LYS A 301 -16.28 4.49 3.47
N SER A 302 -16.03 4.66 2.18
CA SER A 302 -14.96 3.99 1.45
C SER A 302 -14.27 5.01 0.55
N TYR A 303 -13.01 5.34 0.84
CA TYR A 303 -12.28 6.28 0.01
C TYR A 303 -11.97 5.68 -1.36
N ALA A 304 -11.76 4.37 -1.46
CA ALA A 304 -11.65 3.65 -2.71
C ALA A 304 -12.90 3.79 -3.58
N ALA A 305 -14.10 3.79 -3.00
CA ALA A 305 -15.34 4.07 -3.75
C ALA A 305 -15.42 5.54 -4.23
N LYS A 306 -14.85 6.49 -3.47
CA LYS A 306 -14.84 7.91 -3.79
C LYS A 306 -13.79 8.31 -4.82
N ASN A 307 -12.54 7.94 -4.60
CA ASN A 307 -11.39 8.29 -5.42
C ASN A 307 -10.40 7.11 -5.49
N PRO A 308 -10.67 6.11 -6.34
CA PRO A 308 -9.85 4.90 -6.43
C PRO A 308 -8.41 5.16 -6.89
N PHE A 309 -8.13 6.29 -7.54
CA PHE A 309 -6.79 6.65 -7.99
C PHE A 309 -5.93 7.25 -6.90
N LYS A 310 -6.48 7.51 -5.71
CA LYS A 310 -5.76 8.08 -4.57
C LYS A 310 -5.84 7.21 -3.32
N ALA A 311 -6.64 6.15 -3.34
CA ALA A 311 -6.84 5.26 -2.21
C ALA A 311 -5.81 4.13 -2.18
N VAL A 312 -5.06 4.03 -1.08
CA VAL A 312 -4.31 2.83 -0.71
C VAL A 312 -5.14 2.06 0.31
N THR A 313 -5.72 0.94 -0.10
CA THR A 313 -6.61 0.13 0.75
C THR A 313 -5.79 -0.88 1.55
N PHE A 314 -6.18 -1.16 2.79
CA PHE A 314 -5.45 -2.09 3.67
C PHE A 314 -6.42 -2.76 4.65
N VAL A 315 -5.98 -3.86 5.27
CA VAL A 315 -6.76 -4.65 6.24
C VAL A 315 -6.24 -4.47 7.67
N ALA A 316 -4.93 -4.32 7.81
CA ALA A 316 -4.23 -4.06 9.06
C ALA A 316 -2.90 -3.37 8.75
N ASN A 317 -2.33 -2.71 9.75
CA ASN A 317 -0.98 -2.16 9.72
C ASN A 317 -0.31 -2.37 11.09
N HIS A 318 0.79 -1.68 11.35
CA HIS A 318 1.50 -1.83 12.62
C HIS A 318 0.76 -1.23 13.84
N ASP A 319 -0.23 -0.37 13.64
CA ASP A 319 -1.00 0.30 14.71
C ASP A 319 -2.44 -0.25 14.89
N THR A 320 -3.01 -0.89 13.86
CA THR A 320 -4.46 -1.13 13.73
C THR A 320 -4.85 -2.60 13.54
N ASP A 321 -4.08 -3.57 14.03
CA ASP A 321 -4.38 -5.01 13.85
C ASP A 321 -5.68 -5.47 14.60
N GLU A 322 -6.86 -4.93 14.23
CA GLU A 322 -8.13 -5.01 14.97
C GLU A 322 -9.22 -5.83 14.25
N ILE A 323 -9.01 -6.23 12.99
CA ILE A 323 -9.93 -7.14 12.27
C ILE A 323 -9.60 -8.59 12.67
N VAL A 324 -10.35 -9.14 13.62
CA VAL A 324 -10.01 -10.41 14.30
C VAL A 324 -10.82 -11.62 13.81
N ASN A 325 -12.00 -11.41 13.22
CA ASN A 325 -12.87 -12.51 12.80
C ASN A 325 -12.70 -12.86 11.30
N ASP A 326 -13.21 -12.01 10.40
CA ASP A 326 -13.28 -12.33 8.96
C ASP A 326 -12.21 -11.62 8.13
N LYS A 327 -10.95 -11.71 8.55
CA LYS A 327 -9.84 -10.97 7.90
C LYS A 327 -9.69 -11.32 6.40
N MET A 328 -9.93 -12.57 6.04
CA MET A 328 -9.90 -13.01 4.65
C MET A 328 -11.03 -12.40 3.79
N MET A 329 -12.17 -12.05 4.39
CA MET A 329 -13.24 -11.33 3.70
C MET A 329 -12.83 -9.88 3.38
N ALA A 330 -12.17 -9.21 4.34
CA ALA A 330 -11.58 -7.89 4.11
C ALA A 330 -10.50 -7.92 3.02
N TYR A 331 -9.60 -8.92 3.04
CA TYR A 331 -8.61 -9.11 1.99
C TYR A 331 -9.23 -9.38 0.62
N ALA A 332 -10.28 -10.21 0.56
CA ALA A 332 -10.99 -10.47 -0.68
C ALA A 332 -11.52 -9.17 -1.28
N PHE A 333 -12.11 -8.30 -0.46
CA PHE A 333 -12.57 -6.99 -0.91
C PHE A 333 -11.42 -6.14 -1.46
N ILE A 334 -10.39 -5.82 -0.65
CA ILE A 334 -9.35 -4.87 -1.08
C ILE A 334 -8.54 -5.37 -2.29
N LEU A 335 -8.34 -6.68 -2.42
CA LEU A 335 -7.55 -7.25 -3.52
C LEU A 335 -8.35 -7.36 -4.83
N THR A 336 -9.68 -7.47 -4.76
CA THR A 336 -10.52 -7.63 -5.95
C THR A 336 -11.36 -6.39 -6.29
N TYR A 337 -11.32 -5.36 -5.45
CA TYR A 337 -11.96 -4.07 -5.69
C TYR A 337 -10.96 -3.03 -6.26
N GLN A 338 -11.45 -1.82 -6.49
CA GLN A 338 -10.64 -0.68 -6.92
C GLN A 338 -9.81 -0.08 -5.78
N GLY A 339 -8.83 0.77 -6.12
CA GLY A 339 -7.79 1.24 -5.21
C GLY A 339 -6.49 0.43 -5.35
N TYR A 340 -5.45 0.85 -4.62
CA TYR A 340 -4.16 0.18 -4.59
C TYR A 340 -3.99 -0.60 -3.27
N PRO A 341 -4.19 -1.93 -3.27
CA PRO A 341 -4.19 -2.70 -2.02
C PRO A 341 -2.80 -2.87 -1.43
N CYS A 342 -2.73 -2.78 -0.10
CA CYS A 342 -1.56 -3.02 0.72
C CYS A 342 -1.79 -4.26 1.60
N ILE A 343 -0.94 -5.27 1.43
CA ILE A 343 -0.90 -6.48 2.26
C ILE A 343 -0.06 -6.21 3.51
N PHE A 344 -0.54 -6.65 4.68
CA PHE A 344 0.24 -6.58 5.91
C PHE A 344 1.13 -7.83 6.09
N TRP A 345 2.41 -7.65 6.38
CA TRP A 345 3.37 -8.75 6.56
C TRP A 345 2.90 -9.79 7.57
N LYS A 346 2.47 -9.34 8.77
CA LYS A 346 2.07 -10.22 9.87
C LYS A 346 0.89 -11.11 9.49
N ASP A 347 -0.08 -10.56 8.78
CA ASP A 347 -1.20 -11.34 8.25
C ASP A 347 -0.74 -12.41 7.28
N TYR A 348 0.11 -12.01 6.34
CA TYR A 348 0.58 -12.89 5.27
C TYR A 348 1.43 -14.05 5.81
N TYR A 349 2.46 -13.76 6.59
CA TYR A 349 3.44 -14.74 7.05
C TYR A 349 3.11 -15.32 8.43
N ASP A 350 2.80 -14.49 9.41
CA ASP A 350 2.75 -14.91 10.82
C ASP A 350 1.40 -15.51 11.18
N TYR A 351 0.30 -14.95 10.66
CA TYR A 351 -1.05 -15.51 10.77
C TYR A 351 -1.36 -16.53 9.66
N GLY A 352 -0.42 -16.78 8.75
CA GLY A 352 -0.55 -17.80 7.71
C GLY A 352 -1.64 -17.52 6.67
N LEU A 353 -2.10 -16.26 6.54
CA LEU A 353 -3.16 -15.91 5.59
C LEU A 353 -2.70 -15.90 4.14
N ALA A 354 -1.40 -16.09 3.87
CA ALA A 354 -0.90 -16.35 2.52
C ALA A 354 -1.67 -17.47 1.81
N THR A 355 -2.04 -18.55 2.53
CA THR A 355 -2.78 -19.71 2.00
C THR A 355 -4.16 -19.92 2.62
N GLY A 356 -4.48 -19.27 3.74
CA GLY A 356 -5.84 -19.21 4.28
C GLY A 356 -6.44 -20.56 4.70
N GLY A 357 -5.60 -21.52 5.13
CA GLY A 357 -6.05 -22.81 5.66
C GLY A 357 -6.18 -23.97 4.67
N GLY A 358 -5.75 -23.81 3.42
CA GLY A 358 -5.62 -24.93 2.48
C GLY A 358 -5.85 -24.56 1.01
N ALA A 359 -5.32 -25.39 0.11
CA ALA A 359 -5.60 -25.35 -1.32
C ALA A 359 -6.25 -26.66 -1.75
N SER A 360 -7.14 -26.59 -2.73
CA SER A 360 -7.50 -27.75 -3.56
C SER A 360 -6.23 -28.36 -4.21
N PRO A 361 -6.27 -29.64 -4.64
CA PRO A 361 -5.12 -30.31 -5.26
C PRO A 361 -4.50 -29.59 -6.47
N GLY A 362 -5.21 -28.64 -7.08
CA GLY A 362 -4.74 -27.80 -8.18
C GLY A 362 -4.09 -26.46 -7.77
N GLY A 363 -3.84 -26.22 -6.48
CA GLY A 363 -3.22 -24.99 -5.98
C GLY A 363 -4.15 -23.77 -5.88
N TRP A 364 -5.45 -23.94 -6.17
CA TRP A 364 -6.49 -22.92 -5.95
C TRP A 364 -7.03 -23.03 -4.52
N GLY A 365 -7.28 -21.91 -3.86
CA GLY A 365 -7.56 -21.90 -2.42
C GLY A 365 -7.83 -20.51 -1.85
N ASN A 366 -7.59 -20.38 -0.56
CA ASN A 366 -8.36 -19.49 0.30
C ASN A 366 -7.58 -18.31 0.87
N GLY A 367 -6.35 -18.11 0.37
CA GLY A 367 -5.41 -17.16 0.92
C GLY A 367 -5.21 -15.93 0.06
N ILE A 368 -4.42 -15.01 0.61
CA ILE A 368 -4.00 -13.77 -0.06
C ILE A 368 -3.31 -14.08 -1.40
N LYS A 369 -2.55 -15.18 -1.50
CA LYS A 369 -1.90 -15.60 -2.76
C LYS A 369 -2.91 -15.71 -3.92
N GLN A 370 -4.02 -16.44 -3.73
CA GLN A 370 -5.02 -16.62 -4.78
C GLN A 370 -5.80 -15.35 -5.08
N LEU A 371 -6.02 -14.48 -4.09
CA LEU A 371 -6.62 -13.17 -4.33
C LEU A 371 -5.70 -12.26 -5.16
N VAL A 372 -4.39 -12.27 -4.88
CA VAL A 372 -3.37 -11.59 -5.71
C VAL A 372 -3.36 -12.16 -7.11
N TRP A 373 -3.44 -13.49 -7.27
CA TRP A 373 -3.56 -14.11 -8.59
C TRP A 373 -4.80 -13.58 -9.34
N CYS A 374 -5.97 -13.57 -8.68
CA CYS A 374 -7.19 -13.07 -9.30
C CYS A 374 -7.03 -11.61 -9.74
N ARG A 375 -6.45 -10.75 -8.89
CA ARG A 375 -6.21 -9.35 -9.24
C ARG A 375 -5.25 -9.20 -10.44
N GLU A 376 -4.08 -9.80 -10.34
CA GLU A 376 -2.99 -9.60 -11.29
C GLU A 376 -3.27 -10.30 -12.62
N LYS A 377 -3.67 -11.58 -12.58
CA LYS A 377 -3.96 -12.35 -13.79
C LYS A 377 -5.24 -11.88 -14.45
N LEU A 378 -6.35 -11.91 -13.71
CA LEU A 378 -7.66 -11.76 -14.31
C LEU A 378 -8.03 -10.30 -14.58
N ALA A 379 -7.43 -9.36 -13.84
CA ALA A 379 -7.72 -7.93 -13.98
C ALA A 379 -6.48 -7.06 -14.26
N ALA A 380 -5.36 -7.65 -14.69
CA ALA A 380 -4.12 -6.93 -15.01
C ALA A 380 -3.63 -6.00 -13.89
N GLY A 381 -3.91 -6.35 -12.64
CA GLY A 381 -3.52 -5.57 -11.45
C GLY A 381 -4.36 -4.32 -11.18
N ALA A 382 -5.31 -3.98 -12.06
CA ALA A 382 -6.16 -2.79 -11.94
C ALA A 382 -7.61 -3.15 -12.33
N PRO A 383 -8.45 -3.60 -11.39
CA PRO A 383 -9.83 -4.00 -11.68
C PRO A 383 -10.71 -2.88 -12.28
N ASN A 384 -11.45 -3.20 -13.34
CA ASN A 384 -12.48 -2.33 -13.93
C ASN A 384 -13.84 -2.66 -13.33
N ILE A 385 -14.17 -2.02 -12.21
CA ILE A 385 -15.28 -2.43 -11.36
C ILE A 385 -16.65 -2.17 -12.02
N GLU A 386 -17.53 -3.16 -11.87
CA GLU A 386 -18.97 -3.07 -12.09
C GLU A 386 -19.71 -3.61 -10.87
N ILE A 387 -20.61 -2.82 -10.29
CA ILE A 387 -21.47 -3.26 -9.19
C ILE A 387 -22.66 -4.02 -9.76
N LEU A 388 -22.84 -5.27 -9.36
CA LEU A 388 -23.88 -6.16 -9.88
C LEU A 388 -25.04 -6.34 -8.88
N LYS A 389 -24.76 -6.27 -7.58
CA LYS A 389 -25.74 -6.31 -6.49
C LYS A 389 -25.21 -5.61 -5.24
N SER A 390 -26.01 -4.71 -4.68
CA SER A 390 -25.71 -3.95 -3.46
C SER A 390 -26.95 -3.60 -2.63
N ASN A 391 -28.09 -4.27 -2.88
CA ASN A 391 -29.38 -4.01 -2.23
C ASN A 391 -29.77 -5.10 -1.21
N ASP A 392 -28.80 -5.83 -0.68
CA ASP A 392 -28.95 -6.84 0.36
C ASP A 392 -27.94 -6.51 1.46
N GLY A 393 -28.36 -6.59 2.73
CA GLY A 393 -27.49 -6.28 3.85
C GLY A 393 -26.32 -7.25 3.99
N ASP A 394 -26.53 -8.52 3.60
CA ASP A 394 -25.58 -9.58 3.92
C ASP A 394 -24.81 -10.09 2.71
N ILE A 395 -25.14 -9.63 1.50
CA ILE A 395 -24.36 -9.95 0.29
C ILE A 395 -24.12 -8.75 -0.59
N ILE A 396 -22.92 -8.71 -1.15
CA ILE A 396 -22.57 -7.87 -2.29
C ILE A 396 -22.04 -8.73 -3.42
N ILE A 397 -22.35 -8.30 -4.64
CA ILE A 397 -21.82 -8.92 -5.86
C ILE A 397 -21.32 -7.80 -6.76
N TYR A 398 -20.09 -7.93 -7.21
CA TYR A 398 -19.47 -7.00 -8.15
C TYR A 398 -18.55 -7.79 -9.09
N GLY A 399 -18.08 -7.16 -10.15
CA GLY A 399 -17.16 -7.78 -11.08
C GLY A 399 -16.07 -6.84 -11.52
N SER A 400 -15.02 -7.40 -12.10
CA SER A 400 -14.09 -6.66 -12.95
C SER A 400 -14.38 -7.00 -14.40
N LYS A 401 -14.52 -5.98 -15.24
CA LYS A 401 -14.52 -6.17 -16.70
C LYS A 401 -13.14 -6.65 -17.13
N GLY A 402 -13.11 -7.61 -18.05
CA GLY A 402 -11.86 -8.06 -18.66
C GLY A 402 -11.32 -7.05 -19.67
N TYR A 403 -10.00 -7.03 -19.83
CA TYR A 403 -9.30 -6.18 -20.80
C TYR A 403 -8.82 -6.95 -22.03
N SER A 404 -8.70 -8.27 -21.90
CA SER A 404 -8.17 -9.17 -22.92
C SER A 404 -8.52 -10.61 -22.58
N THR A 405 -8.13 -11.56 -23.44
CA THR A 405 -8.18 -12.99 -23.11
C THR A 405 -7.22 -13.39 -21.99
N SER A 406 -6.11 -12.66 -21.82
CA SER A 406 -5.14 -12.88 -20.73
C SER A 406 -5.57 -12.27 -19.39
N SER A 407 -6.52 -11.33 -19.42
CA SER A 407 -7.14 -10.70 -18.25
C SER A 407 -8.66 -10.65 -18.46
N PRO A 408 -9.35 -11.81 -18.36
CA PRO A 408 -10.76 -11.96 -18.72
C PRO A 408 -11.74 -11.32 -17.73
N GLY A 409 -11.26 -10.78 -16.60
CA GLY A 409 -12.09 -10.27 -15.51
C GLY A 409 -12.67 -11.38 -14.64
N TYR A 410 -13.57 -11.01 -13.72
CA TYR A 410 -14.18 -11.93 -12.75
C TYR A 410 -15.46 -11.36 -12.16
N ILE A 411 -16.18 -12.20 -11.40
CA ILE A 411 -17.29 -11.83 -10.52
C ILE A 411 -16.91 -12.23 -9.09
N VAL A 412 -17.12 -11.35 -8.13
CA VAL A 412 -16.89 -11.58 -6.71
C VAL A 412 -18.22 -11.58 -5.97
N VAL A 413 -18.38 -12.54 -5.06
CA VAL A 413 -19.47 -12.59 -4.10
C VAL A 413 -18.86 -12.52 -2.70
N ILE A 414 -19.33 -11.62 -1.87
CA ILE A 414 -18.99 -11.55 -0.44
C ILE A 414 -20.27 -11.73 0.36
N ASN A 415 -20.22 -12.52 1.41
CA ASN A 415 -21.35 -12.92 2.24
C ASN A 415 -20.98 -12.87 3.72
N ASP A 416 -21.57 -11.95 4.49
CA ASP A 416 -21.32 -11.81 5.93
C ASP A 416 -22.38 -12.55 6.79
N HIS A 417 -23.37 -13.19 6.17
CA HIS A 417 -24.41 -13.93 6.87
C HIS A 417 -23.77 -15.04 7.76
N PRO A 418 -24.21 -15.22 9.01
CA PRO A 418 -23.51 -16.05 9.99
C PRO A 418 -23.46 -17.54 9.66
N SER A 419 -24.47 -18.07 8.97
CA SER A 419 -24.61 -19.53 8.78
C SER A 419 -25.12 -20.02 7.43
N GLN A 420 -25.59 -19.14 6.54
CA GLN A 420 -26.21 -19.53 5.27
C GLN A 420 -25.32 -19.15 4.10
N TRP A 421 -25.25 -20.07 3.13
CA TRP A 421 -24.82 -19.73 1.79
C TRP A 421 -25.81 -18.74 1.18
N LYS A 422 -25.30 -17.65 0.63
CA LYS A 422 -26.10 -16.66 -0.08
C LYS A 422 -25.52 -16.40 -1.47
N GLY A 423 -26.40 -16.04 -2.38
CA GLY A 423 -26.11 -15.85 -3.78
C GLY A 423 -27.27 -15.18 -4.51
N ALA A 424 -27.06 -14.81 -5.76
CA ALA A 424 -28.11 -14.24 -6.60
C ALA A 424 -27.79 -14.42 -8.08
N TRP A 425 -28.85 -14.36 -8.90
CA TRP A 425 -28.72 -14.10 -10.33
C TRP A 425 -28.29 -12.66 -10.55
N VAL A 426 -27.22 -12.49 -11.33
CA VAL A 426 -26.69 -11.19 -11.75
C VAL A 426 -26.43 -11.21 -13.25
N GLN A 427 -26.49 -10.04 -13.88
CA GLN A 427 -26.15 -9.88 -15.29
C GLN A 427 -24.83 -9.11 -15.41
N THR A 428 -23.76 -9.77 -15.84
CA THR A 428 -22.47 -9.10 -16.07
C THR A 428 -22.42 -8.43 -17.43
N SER A 429 -21.85 -7.22 -17.49
CA SER A 429 -21.51 -6.57 -18.77
C SER A 429 -20.21 -7.11 -19.38
N ASN A 430 -19.46 -7.94 -18.66
CA ASN A 430 -18.21 -8.53 -19.13
C ASN A 430 -18.47 -9.55 -20.25
N SER A 431 -18.21 -9.15 -21.50
CA SER A 431 -18.41 -9.98 -22.69
C SER A 431 -17.55 -11.24 -22.70
N TYR A 432 -16.39 -11.26 -22.03
CA TYR A 432 -15.51 -12.43 -22.00
C TYR A 432 -16.08 -13.59 -21.17
N LEU A 433 -16.99 -13.32 -20.23
CA LEU A 433 -17.60 -14.34 -19.39
C LEU A 433 -18.84 -14.98 -20.04
N LYS A 434 -19.45 -14.33 -21.04
CA LYS A 434 -20.70 -14.78 -21.67
C LYS A 434 -20.53 -16.09 -22.43
N GLY A 435 -21.48 -17.00 -22.27
CA GLY A 435 -21.49 -18.33 -22.89
C GLY A 435 -20.41 -19.27 -22.37
N LYS A 436 -19.91 -19.08 -21.15
CA LYS A 436 -18.83 -19.88 -20.56
C LYS A 436 -19.17 -20.41 -19.17
N THR A 437 -18.57 -21.55 -18.84
CA THR A 437 -18.52 -22.04 -17.47
C THR A 437 -17.53 -21.21 -16.67
N LEU A 438 -17.97 -20.75 -15.51
CA LEU A 438 -17.19 -20.01 -14.54
C LEU A 438 -16.83 -20.93 -13.36
N LYS A 439 -15.56 -20.90 -12.96
CA LYS A 439 -15.00 -21.62 -11.81
C LYS A 439 -14.59 -20.61 -10.72
N ALA A 440 -14.73 -21.00 -9.46
CA ALA A 440 -14.18 -20.23 -8.35
C ALA A 440 -12.65 -20.43 -8.24
N TYR A 441 -11.88 -19.36 -8.37
CA TYR A 441 -10.41 -19.36 -8.27
C TYR A 441 -9.88 -18.96 -6.89
N ALA A 442 -10.69 -18.26 -6.10
CA ALA A 442 -10.46 -17.98 -4.69
C ALA A 442 -11.78 -18.06 -3.93
N TRP A 443 -11.77 -18.63 -2.74
CA TRP A 443 -12.94 -18.69 -1.85
C TRP A 443 -12.46 -18.85 -0.41
N SER A 444 -13.26 -18.45 0.58
CA SER A 444 -12.94 -18.75 1.98
C SER A 444 -14.20 -18.66 2.82
N SER A 445 -14.20 -19.35 3.96
CA SER A 445 -15.21 -19.20 5.01
C SER A 445 -14.57 -19.42 6.37
N THR A 446 -14.93 -18.57 7.34
CA THR A 446 -14.56 -18.76 8.75
C THR A 446 -15.49 -19.74 9.48
N VAL A 447 -16.62 -20.13 8.86
CA VAL A 447 -17.55 -21.10 9.45
C VAL A 447 -17.02 -22.52 9.28
N SER A 448 -16.96 -23.25 10.39
CA SER A 448 -16.49 -24.65 10.42
C SER A 448 -17.24 -25.53 9.41
N GLY A 449 -16.47 -26.27 8.59
CA GLY A 449 -17.01 -27.15 7.55
C GLY A 449 -17.52 -26.44 6.28
N GLN A 450 -17.50 -25.10 6.22
CA GLN A 450 -18.02 -24.34 5.08
C GLN A 450 -16.92 -23.81 4.14
N ASN A 451 -15.64 -24.03 4.48
CA ASN A 451 -14.51 -23.63 3.65
C ASN A 451 -14.30 -24.58 2.45
N VAL A 452 -15.31 -24.66 1.59
CA VAL A 452 -15.39 -25.57 0.44
C VAL A 452 -15.50 -24.78 -0.85
N GLN A 453 -14.88 -25.29 -1.92
CA GLN A 453 -14.93 -24.64 -3.23
C GLN A 453 -16.37 -24.61 -3.74
N PRO A 454 -16.90 -23.42 -4.11
CA PRO A 454 -18.19 -23.34 -4.74
C PRO A 454 -18.23 -24.06 -6.09
N GLN A 455 -19.39 -24.62 -6.43
CA GLN A 455 -19.60 -25.28 -7.73
C GLN A 455 -19.41 -24.31 -8.90
N ASN A 456 -18.99 -24.86 -10.04
CA ASN A 456 -18.93 -24.14 -11.31
C ASN A 456 -20.32 -23.63 -11.71
N LYS A 457 -20.36 -22.45 -12.35
CA LYS A 457 -21.60 -21.76 -12.75
C LYS A 457 -21.55 -21.42 -14.22
N TYR A 458 -22.63 -21.65 -14.97
CA TYR A 458 -22.70 -21.28 -16.38
C TYR A 458 -23.21 -19.84 -16.53
N CYS A 459 -22.45 -19.00 -17.23
CA CYS A 459 -22.86 -17.66 -17.63
C CYS A 459 -23.44 -17.72 -19.04
N ASP A 460 -24.69 -17.33 -19.21
CA ASP A 460 -25.39 -17.46 -20.48
C ASP A 460 -24.87 -16.44 -21.53
N ALA A 461 -25.41 -16.52 -22.75
CA ALA A 461 -25.02 -15.63 -23.84
C ALA A 461 -25.40 -14.15 -23.60
N ASN A 462 -26.34 -13.89 -22.69
CA ASN A 462 -26.78 -12.54 -22.31
C ASN A 462 -26.00 -11.98 -21.12
N GLY A 463 -25.18 -12.80 -20.44
CA GLY A 463 -24.39 -12.45 -19.27
C GLY A 463 -25.04 -12.78 -17.94
N TRP A 464 -26.15 -13.53 -17.92
CA TRP A 464 -26.79 -13.97 -16.68
C TRP A 464 -26.07 -15.17 -16.09
N VAL A 465 -25.78 -15.08 -14.79
CA VAL A 465 -25.18 -16.16 -14.00
C VAL A 465 -25.65 -16.09 -12.56
N GLU A 466 -25.85 -17.24 -11.93
CA GLU A 466 -26.15 -17.34 -10.51
C GLU A 466 -24.88 -17.69 -9.73
N VAL A 467 -24.39 -16.76 -8.90
CA VAL A 467 -23.15 -16.92 -8.13
C VAL A 467 -23.42 -16.93 -6.62
N TRP A 468 -22.59 -17.64 -5.86
CA TRP A 468 -22.80 -17.91 -4.44
C TRP A 468 -21.50 -17.78 -3.65
N ALA A 469 -21.59 -17.46 -2.36
CA ALA A 469 -20.48 -17.54 -1.41
C ALA A 469 -20.89 -18.26 -0.13
N PRO A 470 -19.96 -18.97 0.53
CA PRO A 470 -20.22 -19.55 1.85
C PRO A 470 -20.54 -18.46 2.88
N PRO A 471 -21.17 -18.81 4.01
CA PRO A 471 -21.36 -17.87 5.11
C PRO A 471 -20.02 -17.32 5.62
N ARG A 472 -20.01 -16.06 6.08
CA ARG A 472 -18.83 -15.37 6.61
C ARG A 472 -17.60 -15.56 5.70
N GLY A 473 -17.78 -15.25 4.42
CA GLY A 473 -16.91 -15.75 3.38
C GLY A 473 -17.06 -15.03 2.03
N TYR A 474 -16.31 -15.53 1.06
CA TYR A 474 -16.30 -14.98 -0.29
C TYR A 474 -16.05 -16.05 -1.35
N ALA A 475 -16.31 -15.69 -2.61
CA ALA A 475 -15.92 -16.46 -3.79
C ALA A 475 -15.61 -15.53 -4.97
N VAL A 476 -14.57 -15.86 -5.75
CA VAL A 476 -14.15 -15.14 -6.96
C VAL A 476 -14.25 -16.07 -8.16
N TYR A 477 -15.20 -15.79 -9.04
CA TYR A 477 -15.51 -16.59 -10.24
C TYR A 477 -14.91 -15.98 -11.50
N SER A 478 -14.29 -16.80 -12.34
CA SER A 478 -13.89 -16.43 -13.70
C SER A 478 -13.96 -17.64 -14.62
N VAL A 479 -13.64 -17.46 -15.90
CA VAL A 479 -13.69 -18.51 -16.93
C VAL A 479 -12.94 -19.76 -16.48
N ASP A 480 -13.54 -20.93 -16.63
CA ASP A 480 -12.89 -22.21 -16.33
C ASP A 480 -11.75 -22.52 -17.34
N GLY A 481 -10.69 -23.18 -16.87
CA GLY A 481 -9.54 -23.58 -17.69
C GLY A 481 -8.48 -22.51 -17.95
N LEU A 482 -8.33 -21.52 -17.06
CA LEU A 482 -7.32 -20.44 -17.16
C LEU A 482 -5.93 -20.79 -16.60
#